data_AF-A0A7W5FAB9-F1
#
_entry.id   AF-A0A7W5FAB9-F1
#
_cell.length_a   1.000
_cell.length_b   1.000
_cell.length_c   1.000
_cell.angle_alpha   90.00
_cell.angle_beta   90.00
_cell.angle_gamma   90.00
#
_symmetry.space_group_name_H-M   'P 1'
#
loop_
_entity.id
_entity.type
_entity.pdbx_description
1 polymer ?
#
loop_
_entity_poly.entity_id
_entity_poly.type
_entity_poly.pdbx_seq_one_letter_code
_entity_poly.pdbx_strand_id
1 'polypeptide(L)'
;MPTLRHEYQAALSRILSRVHLATNPVESKCFNPSYTGTELEEISIQMDVSCTADLAIAGIATAPDHWNSTDATEIEVEPPPPASLHLCSTPGAELPSEECERIHKFYKDKRLHIVGGREERRIIDSLVTTLGLKAADITWHPCEKAKPPRNLDNRWRYLEPGRDITVCITGRAGHATSEKAKAAAERAGVTYLFVEYPSGLEAELVRLVRVL
;
A
#
# COMPACT_ATOMS: atom_id res chain seq x y z
N MET A 1 -26.51 -14.02 -37.34
CA MET A 1 -26.09 -15.20 -36.56
C MET A 1 -24.64 -15.64 -36.84
N PRO A 2 -24.11 -15.64 -38.08
CA PRO A 2 -22.71 -16.04 -38.35
C PRO A 2 -21.64 -15.08 -37.78
N THR A 3 -21.93 -13.79 -37.75
CA THR A 3 -21.04 -12.72 -37.28
C THR A 3 -20.75 -12.76 -35.77
N LEU A 4 -21.79 -12.97 -34.95
CA LEU A 4 -21.64 -13.18 -33.50
C LEU A 4 -20.74 -14.38 -33.18
N ARG A 5 -20.83 -15.47 -33.96
CA ARG A 5 -20.00 -16.66 -33.76
C ARG A 5 -18.51 -16.36 -33.99
N HIS A 6 -18.20 -15.55 -34.99
CA HIS A 6 -16.83 -15.11 -35.28
C HIS A 6 -16.27 -14.18 -34.19
N GLU A 7 -17.09 -13.27 -33.66
CA GLU A 7 -16.67 -12.38 -32.57
C GLU A 7 -16.40 -13.14 -31.27
N TYR A 8 -17.26 -14.10 -30.91
CA TYR A 8 -17.03 -14.97 -29.75
C TYR A 8 -15.78 -15.83 -29.92
N GLN A 9 -15.57 -16.37 -31.12
CA GLN A 9 -14.39 -17.19 -31.39
C GLN A 9 -13.10 -16.36 -31.35
N ALA A 10 -13.13 -15.12 -31.86
CA ALA A 10 -12.00 -14.20 -31.77
C ALA A 10 -11.71 -13.76 -30.32
N ALA A 11 -12.75 -13.49 -29.53
CA ALA A 11 -12.61 -13.18 -28.11
C ALA A 11 -12.04 -14.37 -27.34
N LEU A 12 -12.58 -15.57 -27.56
CA LEU A 12 -12.12 -16.81 -26.95
C LEU A 12 -10.66 -17.11 -27.33
N SER A 13 -10.30 -17.04 -28.61
CA SER A 13 -8.92 -17.24 -29.05
C SER A 13 -7.95 -16.21 -28.46
N ARG A 14 -8.40 -14.96 -28.27
CA ARG A 14 -7.58 -13.90 -27.64
C ARG A 14 -7.42 -14.10 -26.13
N ILE A 15 -8.39 -14.72 -25.46
CA ILE A 15 -8.28 -15.15 -24.06
C ILE A 15 -7.34 -16.37 -23.96
N LEU A 16 -7.58 -17.40 -24.78
CA LEU A 16 -6.80 -18.63 -24.79
C LEU A 16 -5.35 -18.41 -25.23
N SER A 17 -5.06 -17.45 -26.10
CA SER A 17 -3.68 -17.12 -26.49
C SER A 17 -2.85 -16.49 -25.36
N ARG A 18 -3.49 -16.07 -24.26
CA ARG A 18 -2.81 -15.57 -23.06
C ARG A 18 -2.53 -16.67 -22.05
N VAL A 19 -3.09 -17.86 -22.25
CA VAL A 19 -2.80 -19.05 -21.45
C VAL A 19 -1.42 -19.54 -21.84
N HIS A 20 -0.47 -19.39 -20.92
CA HIS A 20 0.87 -19.90 -21.10
C HIS A 20 0.83 -21.40 -20.79
N LEU A 21 1.12 -22.23 -21.79
CA LEU A 21 1.31 -23.66 -21.56
C LEU A 21 2.73 -23.86 -21.05
N ALA A 22 2.87 -24.36 -19.82
CA ALA A 22 4.17 -24.73 -19.28
C ALA A 22 4.84 -25.76 -20.22
N THR A 23 6.00 -25.41 -20.78
CA THR A 23 6.78 -26.31 -21.65
C THR A 23 7.59 -27.35 -20.85
N ASN A 24 7.70 -27.17 -19.54
CA ASN A 24 8.43 -28.04 -18.63
C ASN A 24 7.44 -28.72 -17.66
N PRO A 25 7.77 -29.91 -17.12
CA PRO A 25 7.01 -30.48 -16.03
C PRO A 25 6.96 -29.48 -14.87
N VAL A 26 5.75 -29.06 -14.54
CA VAL A 26 5.49 -28.16 -13.41
C VAL A 26 5.78 -28.95 -12.14
N GLU A 27 6.76 -28.50 -11.35
CA GLU A 27 6.92 -29.00 -9.99
C GLU A 27 5.62 -28.71 -9.22
N SER A 28 5.07 -29.74 -8.57
CA SER A 28 3.83 -29.58 -7.80
C SER A 28 4.03 -28.50 -6.74
N LYS A 29 3.08 -27.58 -6.66
CA LYS A 29 3.09 -26.48 -5.69
C LYS A 29 2.20 -26.86 -4.50
N CYS A 30 2.70 -26.59 -3.30
CA CYS A 30 1.93 -26.60 -2.07
C CYS A 30 1.49 -25.18 -1.73
N PHE A 31 0.27 -25.03 -1.24
CA PHE A 31 -0.30 -23.75 -0.82
C PHE A 31 -0.58 -23.74 0.68
N ASN A 32 -0.31 -22.62 1.33
CA ASN A 32 -0.69 -22.37 2.71
C ASN A 32 -1.37 -21.00 2.84
N PRO A 33 -2.68 -20.93 3.19
CA PRO A 33 -3.59 -22.04 3.45
C PRO A 33 -3.81 -22.97 2.25
N SER A 34 -4.18 -24.22 2.52
CA SER A 34 -4.41 -25.24 1.49
C SER A 34 -5.69 -24.95 0.69
N TYR A 35 -5.65 -25.26 -0.60
CA TYR A 35 -6.83 -25.23 -1.47
C TYR A 35 -7.75 -26.43 -1.15
N THR A 36 -9.06 -26.23 -1.13
CA THR A 36 -10.08 -27.23 -0.75
C THR A 36 -11.03 -27.59 -1.89
N GLY A 37 -10.80 -27.04 -3.10
CA GLY A 37 -11.55 -27.42 -4.30
C GLY A 37 -11.23 -28.83 -4.79
N THR A 38 -11.75 -29.17 -5.96
CA THR A 38 -11.50 -30.46 -6.60
C THR A 38 -10.03 -30.60 -7.03
N GLU A 39 -9.56 -31.84 -7.21
CA GLU A 39 -8.21 -32.14 -7.68
C GLU A 39 -7.88 -31.43 -9.02
N LEU A 40 -8.86 -31.36 -9.94
CA LEU A 40 -8.67 -30.67 -11.22
C LEU A 40 -8.52 -29.15 -11.07
N GLU A 41 -9.26 -28.54 -10.14
CA GLU A 41 -9.14 -27.11 -9.84
C GLU A 41 -7.80 -26.81 -9.16
N GLU A 42 -7.36 -27.67 -8.24
CA GLU A 42 -6.05 -27.55 -7.60
C GLU A 42 -4.92 -27.63 -8.63
N ILE A 43 -4.95 -28.62 -9.53
CA ILE A 43 -3.97 -28.74 -10.63
C ILE A 43 -3.98 -27.48 -11.50
N SER A 44 -5.16 -26.95 -11.83
CA SER A 44 -5.29 -25.75 -12.66
C SER A 44 -4.63 -24.53 -12.01
N ILE A 45 -4.84 -24.34 -10.71
CA ILE A 45 -4.20 -23.26 -9.94
C ILE A 45 -2.68 -23.47 -9.88
N GLN A 46 -2.21 -24.69 -9.59
CA GLN A 46 -0.76 -24.99 -9.58
C GLN A 46 -0.11 -24.68 -10.93
N MET A 47 -0.80 -24.99 -12.05
CA MET A 47 -0.33 -24.66 -13.39
C MET A 47 -0.27 -23.14 -13.63
N ASP A 48 -1.33 -22.41 -13.27
CA ASP A 48 -1.39 -20.96 -13.42
C ASP A 48 -0.27 -20.27 -12.63
N VAL A 49 -0.13 -20.61 -11.34
CA VAL A 49 0.93 -20.09 -10.46
C VAL A 49 2.32 -20.33 -11.03
N SER A 50 2.56 -21.53 -11.55
CA SER A 50 3.87 -21.91 -12.10
C SER A 50 4.18 -21.20 -13.42
N CYS A 51 3.16 -20.84 -14.19
CA CYS A 51 3.32 -20.05 -15.42
C CYS A 51 3.48 -18.55 -15.12
N THR A 52 3.08 -18.09 -13.94
CA THR A 52 3.21 -16.70 -13.49
C THR A 52 4.29 -16.53 -12.41
N ALA A 53 5.30 -17.40 -12.40
CA ALA A 53 6.28 -17.48 -11.31
C ALA A 53 7.00 -16.15 -11.01
N ASP A 54 7.22 -15.31 -12.04
CA ASP A 54 7.86 -14.00 -11.92
C ASP A 54 6.92 -12.87 -11.47
N LEU A 55 5.62 -13.16 -11.33
CA LEU A 55 4.60 -12.20 -10.90
C LEU A 55 4.20 -12.50 -9.46
N ALA A 56 4.48 -11.56 -8.55
CA ALA A 56 3.99 -11.61 -7.16
C ALA A 56 2.45 -11.46 -7.06
N ILE A 57 1.79 -11.16 -8.19
CA ILE A 57 0.35 -11.01 -8.32
C ILE A 57 -0.09 -11.92 -9.45
N ALA A 58 -0.18 -13.21 -9.18
CA ALA A 58 -1.00 -14.08 -10.00
C ALA A 58 -2.45 -13.78 -9.62
N GLY A 59 -3.16 -13.03 -10.46
CA GLY A 59 -4.59 -12.78 -10.28
C GLY A 59 -5.38 -14.07 -10.44
N ILE A 60 -5.35 -14.94 -9.43
CA ILE A 60 -6.17 -16.15 -9.42
C ILE A 60 -7.46 -15.78 -8.72
N ALA A 61 -8.50 -15.62 -9.54
CA ALA A 61 -9.87 -15.41 -9.11
C ALA A 61 -10.41 -16.72 -8.50
N THR A 62 -10.00 -17.03 -7.28
CA THR A 62 -10.53 -18.14 -6.50
C THR A 62 -11.64 -17.66 -5.57
N ALA A 63 -12.70 -18.45 -5.42
CA ALA A 63 -13.67 -18.21 -4.35
C ALA A 63 -12.97 -18.39 -2.98
N PRO A 64 -13.16 -17.48 -2.01
CA PRO A 64 -12.60 -17.61 -0.66
C PRO A 64 -12.96 -18.95 0.02
N ASP A 65 -14.13 -19.49 -0.31
CA ASP A 65 -14.64 -20.77 0.22
C ASP A 65 -13.82 -21.99 -0.23
N HIS A 66 -12.98 -21.86 -1.25
CA HIS A 66 -12.09 -22.91 -1.73
C HIS A 66 -10.72 -22.89 -1.05
N TRP A 67 -10.56 -22.10 0.01
CA TRP A 67 -9.38 -22.11 0.84
C TRP A 67 -9.75 -22.58 2.24
N ASN A 68 -8.85 -23.32 2.88
CA ASN A 68 -9.02 -23.79 4.26
C ASN A 68 -9.02 -22.63 5.29
N SER A 69 -8.95 -21.39 4.81
CA SER A 69 -9.24 -20.17 5.57
C SER A 69 -10.07 -19.23 4.70
N THR A 70 -11.30 -18.94 5.12
CA THR A 70 -12.25 -18.08 4.40
C THR A 70 -11.82 -16.61 4.34
N ASP A 71 -10.88 -16.19 5.20
CA ASP A 71 -10.37 -14.82 5.27
C ASP A 71 -8.97 -14.68 4.62
N ALA A 72 -8.52 -15.70 3.88
CA ALA A 72 -7.22 -15.67 3.22
C ALA A 72 -7.19 -14.59 2.13
N THR A 73 -6.31 -13.61 2.29
CA THR A 73 -6.01 -12.56 1.29
C THR A 73 -4.66 -12.79 0.61
N GLU A 74 -3.89 -13.75 1.12
CA GLU A 74 -2.56 -14.12 0.65
C GLU A 74 -2.35 -15.62 0.95
N ILE A 75 -1.62 -16.29 0.07
CA ILE A 75 -1.19 -17.69 0.21
C ILE A 75 0.33 -17.76 0.05
N GLU A 76 0.98 -18.56 0.88
CA GLU A 76 2.37 -18.97 0.68
C GLU A 76 2.42 -20.08 -0.37
N VAL A 77 3.44 -20.04 -1.22
CA VAL A 77 3.63 -21.00 -2.31
C VAL A 77 4.99 -21.66 -2.18
N GLU A 78 4.98 -22.99 -2.06
CA GLU A 78 6.20 -23.79 -2.02
C GLU A 78 6.23 -24.84 -3.14
N PRO A 79 7.35 -25.03 -3.85
CA PRO A 79 8.56 -24.22 -3.80
C PRO A 79 8.37 -22.85 -4.47
N PRO A 80 9.14 -21.81 -4.11
CA PRO A 80 9.19 -20.55 -4.87
C PRO A 80 9.85 -20.76 -6.25
N PRO A 81 9.66 -19.86 -7.24
CA PRO A 81 8.82 -18.66 -7.21
C PRO A 81 7.38 -18.89 -7.73
N PRO A 82 6.41 -17.99 -7.38
CA PRO A 82 6.56 -16.94 -6.37
C PRO A 82 6.57 -17.57 -4.97
N ALA A 83 7.05 -16.86 -3.95
CA ALA A 83 7.01 -17.34 -2.56
C ALA A 83 5.66 -17.06 -1.89
N SER A 84 4.94 -16.06 -2.40
CA SER A 84 3.65 -15.62 -1.90
C SER A 84 2.78 -15.09 -3.04
N LEU A 85 1.46 -15.22 -2.90
CA LEU A 85 0.46 -14.76 -3.86
C LEU A 85 -0.74 -14.13 -3.17
N HIS A 86 -1.18 -12.98 -3.66
CA HIS A 86 -2.42 -12.35 -3.20
C HIS A 86 -3.66 -12.99 -3.83
N LEU A 87 -4.65 -13.32 -3.00
CA LEU A 87 -5.94 -13.84 -3.43
C LEU A 87 -6.89 -12.69 -3.75
N CYS A 88 -7.42 -12.69 -4.98
CA CYS A 88 -8.28 -11.63 -5.49
C CYS A 88 -9.71 -12.16 -5.68
N SER A 89 -10.53 -12.06 -4.64
CA SER A 89 -11.89 -12.61 -4.63
C SER A 89 -12.96 -11.66 -5.15
N THR A 90 -12.71 -10.35 -5.13
CA THR A 90 -13.67 -9.32 -5.53
C THR A 90 -13.21 -8.63 -6.82
N PRO A 91 -13.95 -8.77 -7.94
CA PRO A 91 -13.62 -8.08 -9.17
C PRO A 91 -13.55 -6.56 -8.98
N GLY A 92 -12.44 -5.95 -9.39
CA GLY A 92 -12.23 -4.50 -9.30
C GLY A 92 -11.87 -4.00 -7.89
N ALA A 93 -11.65 -4.88 -6.91
CA ALA A 93 -11.00 -4.47 -5.66
C ALA A 93 -9.56 -4.05 -5.94
N GLU A 94 -9.12 -2.96 -5.28
CA GLU A 94 -7.75 -2.49 -5.36
C GLU A 94 -6.81 -3.52 -4.74
N LEU A 95 -5.75 -3.88 -5.47
CA LEU A 95 -4.72 -4.79 -4.98
C LEU A 95 -3.82 -4.06 -3.97
N PRO A 96 -3.22 -4.77 -2.98
CA PRO A 96 -2.26 -4.16 -2.07
C PRO A 96 -1.08 -3.49 -2.77
N SER A 97 -0.62 -4.06 -3.88
CA SER A 97 0.42 -3.49 -4.75
C SER A 97 -0.04 -2.21 -5.45
N GLU A 98 -1.28 -2.16 -5.94
CA GLU A 98 -1.88 -0.98 -6.57
C GLU A 98 -2.07 0.14 -5.55
N GLU A 99 -2.52 -0.20 -4.33
CA GLU A 99 -2.58 0.76 -3.22
C GLU A 99 -1.18 1.30 -2.89
N CYS A 100 -0.18 0.42 -2.78
CA CYS A 100 1.21 0.81 -2.53
C CYS A 100 1.75 1.74 -3.63
N GLU A 101 1.53 1.40 -4.90
CA GLU A 101 1.91 2.25 -6.04
C GLU A 101 1.20 3.60 -6.01
N ARG A 102 -0.10 3.63 -5.68
CA ARG A 102 -0.89 4.86 -5.56
C ARG A 102 -0.36 5.74 -4.43
N ILE A 103 -0.07 5.17 -3.27
CA ILE A 103 0.52 5.86 -2.12
C ILE A 103 1.89 6.43 -2.50
N HIS A 104 2.78 5.61 -3.05
CA HIS A 104 4.12 6.03 -3.49
C HIS A 104 4.05 7.14 -4.54
N LYS A 105 3.13 7.04 -5.50
CA LYS A 105 2.92 8.06 -6.53
C LYS A 105 2.41 9.37 -5.93
N PHE A 106 1.52 9.32 -4.94
CA PHE A 106 1.01 10.51 -4.26
C PHE A 106 2.12 11.22 -3.47
N TYR A 107 2.95 10.45 -2.76
CA TYR A 107 4.05 10.98 -1.94
C TYR A 107 5.32 11.28 -2.73
N LYS A 108 5.36 10.93 -4.03
CA LYS A 108 6.43 11.32 -4.94
C LYS A 108 6.59 12.83 -4.93
N ASP A 109 7.81 13.27 -4.64
CA ASP A 109 8.23 14.68 -4.53
C ASP A 109 7.60 15.47 -3.37
N LYS A 110 6.82 14.82 -2.49
CA LYS A 110 6.31 15.43 -1.26
C LYS A 110 7.37 15.49 -0.18
N ARG A 111 7.13 16.37 0.79
CA ARG A 111 7.93 16.54 2.00
C ARG A 111 7.04 16.48 3.22
N LEU A 112 7.50 15.83 4.26
CA LEU A 112 6.75 15.62 5.49
C LEU A 112 7.42 16.37 6.64
N HIS A 113 6.67 17.25 7.30
CA HIS A 113 7.13 18.02 8.45
C HIS A 113 6.34 17.59 9.69
N ILE A 114 7.02 16.93 10.63
CA ILE A 114 6.41 16.39 11.84
C ILE A 114 6.77 17.29 13.02
N VAL A 115 5.80 17.71 13.82
CA VAL A 115 6.02 18.44 15.08
C VAL A 115 5.46 17.68 16.26
N GLY A 116 6.27 17.50 17.31
CA GLY A 116 5.86 16.79 18.52
C GLY A 116 6.78 15.64 18.89
N GLY A 117 6.99 15.42 20.18
CA GLY A 117 7.81 14.33 20.69
C GLY A 117 9.29 14.48 20.37
N ARG A 118 10.04 13.40 20.58
CA ARG A 118 11.40 13.25 20.06
C ARG A 118 11.32 12.47 18.76
N GLU A 119 12.33 12.62 17.92
CA GLU A 119 12.45 11.85 16.70
C GLU A 119 12.60 10.36 17.02
N GLU A 120 11.78 9.53 16.36
CA GLU A 120 11.79 8.08 16.52
C GLU A 120 12.18 7.43 15.19
N ARG A 121 13.43 6.97 15.08
CA ARG A 121 13.98 6.45 13.82
C ARG A 121 13.17 5.30 13.22
N ARG A 122 12.63 4.41 14.07
CA ARG A 122 11.74 3.32 13.64
C ARG A 122 10.51 3.82 12.89
N ILE A 123 9.95 4.96 13.31
CA ILE A 123 8.79 5.56 12.64
C ILE A 123 9.22 6.13 11.29
N ILE A 124 10.36 6.83 11.22
CA ILE A 124 10.91 7.32 9.95
C ILE A 124 11.13 6.18 8.96
N ASP A 125 11.76 5.08 9.41
CA ASP A 125 12.01 3.91 8.57
C ASP A 125 10.69 3.27 8.08
N SER A 126 9.66 3.22 8.93
CA SER A 126 8.31 2.78 8.56
C SER A 126 7.70 3.67 7.48
N LEU A 127 7.76 4.99 7.65
CA LEU A 127 7.21 5.95 6.67
C LEU A 127 7.94 5.90 5.32
N VAL A 128 9.26 5.73 5.34
CA VAL A 128 10.05 5.55 4.11
C VAL A 128 9.58 4.30 3.36
N THR A 129 9.33 3.22 4.09
CA THR A 129 8.91 1.93 3.53
C THR A 129 7.48 1.98 3.01
N THR A 130 6.52 2.46 3.83
CA THR A 130 5.09 2.44 3.50
C THR A 130 4.67 3.55 2.54
N LEU A 131 5.29 4.74 2.62
CA LEU A 131 4.90 5.89 1.81
C LEU A 131 5.80 6.11 0.59
N GLY A 132 6.94 5.41 0.51
CA GLY A 132 7.93 5.63 -0.55
C GLY A 132 8.64 6.99 -0.47
N LEU A 133 8.58 7.66 0.69
CA LEU A 133 9.28 8.92 0.94
C LEU A 133 10.79 8.69 1.08
N LYS A 134 11.60 9.67 0.69
CA LYS A 134 13.02 9.67 1.06
C LYS A 134 13.16 10.16 2.50
N ALA A 135 14.04 9.53 3.27
CA ALA A 135 14.32 9.97 4.64
C ALA A 135 14.72 11.46 4.73
N ALA A 136 15.41 11.98 3.70
CA ALA A 136 15.79 13.39 3.60
C ALA A 136 14.62 14.36 3.40
N ASP A 137 13.47 13.88 2.92
CA ASP A 137 12.25 14.66 2.74
C ASP A 137 11.34 14.62 3.99
N ILE A 138 11.75 13.92 5.05
CA ILE A 138 11.07 13.87 6.34
C ILE A 138 11.84 14.74 7.34
N THR A 139 11.21 15.81 7.81
CA THR A 139 11.77 16.71 8.80
C THR A 139 11.01 16.59 10.12
N TRP A 140 11.70 16.20 11.19
CA TRP A 140 11.15 16.18 12.54
C TRP A 140 11.49 17.48 13.28
N HIS A 141 10.51 18.05 13.96
CA HIS A 141 10.63 19.22 14.82
C HIS A 141 10.33 18.79 16.26
N PRO A 142 11.37 18.44 17.03
CA PRO A 142 11.17 17.94 18.38
C PRO A 142 10.47 18.98 19.25
N CYS A 143 9.45 18.53 19.98
CA CYS A 143 8.69 19.36 20.91
C CYS A 143 8.24 18.51 22.10
N GLU A 144 8.48 19.00 23.31
CA GLU A 144 7.90 18.46 24.55
C GLU A 144 6.85 19.47 25.06
N LYS A 145 5.88 19.03 25.88
CA LYS A 145 4.80 19.92 26.38
C LYS A 145 5.30 21.22 27.02
N ALA A 146 6.46 21.17 27.68
CA ALA A 146 7.08 22.32 28.35
C ALA A 146 8.14 23.05 27.49
N LYS A 147 8.48 22.52 26.31
CA LYS A 147 9.55 23.03 25.45
C LYS A 147 9.04 23.16 24.01
N PRO A 148 8.48 24.32 23.63
CA PRO A 148 8.03 24.53 22.28
C PRO A 148 9.20 24.46 21.29
N PRO A 149 8.95 24.03 20.04
CA PRO A 149 9.97 23.96 19.02
C PRO A 149 10.49 25.37 18.72
N ARG A 150 11.81 25.54 18.71
CA ARG A 150 12.43 26.83 18.42
C ARG A 150 12.12 27.24 16.99
N ASN A 151 11.61 28.47 16.83
CA ASN A 151 11.42 29.14 15.54
C ASN A 151 10.52 28.36 14.54
N LEU A 152 9.48 27.67 15.02
CA LEU A 152 8.54 26.94 14.16
C LEU A 152 7.96 27.84 13.07
N ASP A 153 7.49 29.04 13.45
CA ASP A 153 6.93 30.01 12.49
C ASP A 153 7.91 30.39 11.38
N ASN A 154 9.21 30.54 11.70
CA ASN A 154 10.23 30.87 10.70
C ASN A 154 10.54 29.68 9.78
N ARG A 155 10.51 28.46 10.32
CA ARG A 155 10.74 27.23 9.52
C ARG A 155 9.56 26.98 8.59
N TRP A 156 8.35 27.18 9.08
CA TRP A 156 7.11 26.89 8.34
C TRP A 156 6.68 28.04 7.41
N ARG A 157 7.37 29.18 7.46
CA ARG A 157 7.15 30.31 6.54
C ARG A 157 7.38 29.94 5.07
N TYR A 158 8.24 28.96 4.80
CA TYR A 158 8.66 28.57 3.45
C TYR A 158 8.05 27.25 2.99
N LEU A 159 6.95 26.82 3.60
CA LEU A 159 6.25 25.63 3.14
C LEU A 159 5.56 25.92 1.80
N GLU A 160 5.65 24.97 0.88
CA GLU A 160 5.16 24.99 -0.48
C GLU A 160 3.82 24.24 -0.56
N PRO A 161 2.70 24.93 -0.91
CA PRO A 161 1.43 24.28 -1.20
C PRO A 161 1.59 23.15 -2.21
N GLY A 162 0.94 22.02 -1.95
CA GLY A 162 0.98 20.87 -2.85
C GLY A 162 2.28 20.06 -2.80
N ARG A 163 3.31 20.48 -2.07
CA ARG A 163 4.53 19.70 -1.86
C ARG A 163 4.70 19.29 -0.40
N ASP A 164 4.52 20.24 0.51
CA ASP A 164 4.70 19.99 1.94
C ASP A 164 3.41 19.51 2.59
N ILE A 165 3.55 18.53 3.47
CA ILE A 165 2.51 18.01 4.36
C ILE A 165 3.03 18.17 5.79
N THR A 166 2.18 18.71 6.66
CA THR A 166 2.52 18.97 8.06
C THR A 166 1.70 18.08 8.98
N VAL A 167 2.34 17.53 10.00
CA VAL A 167 1.72 16.63 10.97
C VAL A 167 2.08 17.09 12.38
N CYS A 168 1.07 17.23 13.25
CA CYS A 168 1.28 17.51 14.66
C CYS A 168 0.87 16.33 15.55
N ILE A 169 1.82 15.87 16.37
CA ILE A 169 1.60 14.82 17.37
C ILE A 169 1.08 15.47 18.67
N THR A 170 -0.24 15.61 18.79
CA THR A 170 -0.90 16.39 19.84
C THR A 170 -0.74 15.80 21.24
N GLY A 171 -0.57 14.49 21.39
CA GLY A 171 -0.27 13.87 22.68
C GLY A 171 1.11 14.27 23.24
N ARG A 172 2.00 14.77 22.38
CA ARG A 172 3.37 15.17 22.73
C ARG A 172 3.59 16.69 22.67
N ALA A 173 2.92 17.39 21.75
CA ALA A 173 2.95 18.84 21.66
C ALA A 173 2.00 19.48 22.69
N GLY A 174 2.39 20.62 23.27
CA GLY A 174 1.48 21.41 24.10
C GLY A 174 0.38 22.07 23.24
N HIS A 175 -0.80 22.33 23.81
CA HIS A 175 -1.93 22.94 23.09
C HIS A 175 -1.55 24.20 22.33
N ALA A 176 -0.81 25.13 22.97
CA ALA A 176 -0.33 26.34 22.32
C ALA A 176 0.61 26.09 21.13
N THR A 177 1.41 25.01 21.16
CA THR A 177 2.25 24.62 20.03
C THR A 177 1.41 24.05 18.89
N SER A 178 0.43 23.20 19.20
CA SER A 178 -0.48 22.62 18.20
C SER A 178 -1.28 23.71 17.47
N GLU A 179 -1.80 24.71 18.20
CA GLU A 179 -2.51 25.85 17.60
C GLU A 179 -1.59 26.69 16.70
N LYS A 180 -0.34 26.93 17.13
CA LYS A 180 0.65 27.64 16.31
C LYS A 180 1.00 26.87 15.04
N ALA A 181 1.22 25.56 15.15
CA ALA A 181 1.51 24.71 14.01
C ALA A 181 0.36 24.73 13.00
N LYS A 182 -0.88 24.55 13.49
CA LYS A 182 -2.10 24.64 12.69
C LYS A 182 -2.19 25.97 11.95
N ALA A 183 -2.10 27.09 12.67
CA ALA A 183 -2.18 28.42 12.08
C ALA A 183 -1.07 28.71 11.07
N ALA A 184 0.14 28.17 11.29
CA ALA A 184 1.26 28.31 10.35
C ALA A 184 1.02 27.51 9.07
N ALA A 185 0.53 26.28 9.17
CA ALA A 185 0.19 25.45 8.02
C ALA A 185 -0.99 26.00 7.21
N GLU A 186 -2.04 26.48 7.89
CA GLU A 186 -3.19 27.13 7.25
C GLU A 186 -2.75 28.39 6.48
N ARG A 187 -1.91 29.22 7.08
CA ARG A 187 -1.36 30.42 6.42
C ARG A 187 -0.54 30.08 5.18
N ALA A 188 0.20 28.98 5.22
CA ALA A 188 0.98 28.48 4.09
C ALA A 188 0.14 27.71 3.07
N GLY A 189 -1.15 27.44 3.33
CA GLY A 189 -2.01 26.68 2.42
C GLY A 189 -1.57 25.22 2.23
N VAL A 190 -0.94 24.62 3.23
CA VAL A 190 -0.46 23.23 3.19
C VAL A 190 -1.36 22.30 3.99
N THR A 191 -1.39 21.03 3.60
CA THR A 191 -2.14 20.00 4.32
C THR A 191 -1.61 19.87 5.74
N TYR A 192 -2.51 19.91 6.71
CA TYR A 192 -2.21 19.79 8.12
C TYR A 192 -3.01 18.65 8.76
N LEU A 193 -2.31 17.70 9.38
CA LEU A 193 -2.91 16.55 10.05
C LEU A 193 -2.64 16.59 11.56
N PHE A 194 -3.62 16.13 12.33
CA PHE A 194 -3.48 15.89 13.77
C PHE A 194 -3.39 14.41 14.04
N VAL A 195 -2.42 13.99 14.82
CA VAL A 195 -2.26 12.62 15.28
C VAL A 195 -2.05 12.65 16.78
N GLU A 196 -2.74 11.80 17.55
CA GLU A 196 -2.58 11.79 19.00
C GLU A 196 -1.24 11.17 19.43
N TYR A 197 -0.89 10.03 18.83
CA TYR A 197 0.29 9.24 19.15
C TYR A 197 1.18 9.02 17.92
N PRO A 198 2.51 8.93 18.08
CA PRO A 198 3.42 8.65 16.96
C PRO A 198 3.06 7.37 16.19
N SER A 199 2.52 6.34 16.86
CA SER A 199 2.09 5.08 16.25
C SER A 199 0.92 5.22 15.27
N GLY A 200 0.13 6.29 15.34
CA GLY A 200 -0.99 6.54 14.41
C GLY A 200 -0.59 7.30 13.15
N LEU A 201 0.67 7.75 13.04
CA LEU A 201 1.11 8.69 12.02
C LEU A 201 1.07 8.07 10.62
N GLU A 202 1.48 6.81 10.49
CA GLU A 202 1.42 6.06 9.24
C GLU A 202 -0.03 5.87 8.75
N ALA A 203 -0.91 5.38 9.62
CA ALA A 203 -2.32 5.14 9.28
C ALA A 203 -3.02 6.43 8.80
N GLU A 204 -2.75 7.56 9.44
CA GLU A 204 -3.32 8.86 9.05
C GLU A 204 -2.79 9.37 7.71
N LEU A 205 -1.51 9.17 7.42
CA LEU A 205 -0.92 9.54 6.13
C LEU A 205 -1.40 8.64 4.99
N VAL A 206 -1.64 7.36 5.24
CA VAL A 206 -2.29 6.46 4.27
C VAL A 206 -3.73 6.88 4.03
N ARG A 207 -4.47 7.21 5.11
CA ARG A 207 -5.87 7.68 5.01
C ARG A 207 -6.00 8.94 4.17
N LEU A 208 -5.05 9.87 4.26
CA LEU A 208 -5.05 11.09 3.44
C LEU A 208 -5.13 10.78 1.94
N VAL A 209 -4.41 9.76 1.45
CA VAL A 209 -4.40 9.37 0.03
C VAL A 209 -5.73 8.77 -0.41
N ARG A 210 -6.51 8.19 0.51
CA ARG A 210 -7.83 7.60 0.20
C ARG A 210 -8.95 8.64 0.09
N VAL A 211 -8.74 9.85 0.62
CA VAL A 211 -9.74 10.92 0.65
C VAL A 211 -9.55 11.94 -0.48
N LEU A 212 -8.35 12.00 -1.06
CA LEU A 212 -7.97 12.91 -2.16
C LEU A 212 -8.09 12.22 -3.52
#